data_AF-A0A2G4R8W6-F1
#
_entry.id   AF-A0A2G4R8W6-F1
#
_cell.length_a   1.000
_cell.length_b   1.000
_cell.length_c   1.000
_cell.angle_alpha   90.00
_cell.angle_beta   90.00
_cell.angle_gamma   90.00
#
_symmetry.space_group_name_H-M   'P 1'
#
loop_
_entity.id
_entity.type
_entity.pdbx_description
1 polymer ?
#
loop_
_entity_poly.entity_id
_entity_poly.type
_entity_poly.pdbx_seq_one_letter_code
_entity_poly.pdbx_strand_id
1 'polypeptide(L)' 'MLESQIIEVNGTFLGTIILEADRSTRRFYAAHESVKSLHNSKFAQTDDPVVSVAYVFRRGH' A
#
# COMPACT_ATOMS: atom_id res chain seq x y z
N MET A 1 13.24 -9.94 10.04
CA MET A 1 12.56 -9.55 8.79
C MET A 1 11.65 -8.37 9.12
N LEU A 2 11.60 -7.32 8.29
CA LEU A 2 10.60 -6.26 8.46
C LEU A 2 9.20 -6.85 8.25
N GLU A 3 8.23 -6.39 9.01
CA GLU A 3 6.83 -6.83 8.83
C GLU A 3 6.32 -6.33 7.48
N SER A 4 5.64 -7.20 6.74
CA SER A 4 5.10 -6.87 5.43
C SER A 4 3.69 -7.41 5.27
N GLN A 5 2.86 -6.68 4.53
CA GLN A 5 1.47 -7.03 4.24
C GLN A 5 1.20 -6.86 2.75
N ILE A 6 0.62 -7.88 2.12
CA ILE A 6 0.11 -7.80 0.74
C ILE A 6 -1.19 -7.01 0.73
N ILE A 7 -1.36 -6.15 -0.28
CA ILE A 7 -2.65 -5.56 -0.62
C ILE A 7 -3.18 -6.23 -1.89
N GLU A 8 -4.34 -6.86 -1.75
CA GLU A 8 -5.11 -7.44 -2.84
C GLU A 8 -6.55 -6.93 -2.77
N VAL A 9 -7.14 -6.60 -3.92
CA VAL A 9 -8.56 -6.22 -4.03
C VAL A 9 -9.19 -7.06 -5.14
N ASN A 10 -10.25 -7.79 -4.82
CA ASN A 10 -10.98 -8.65 -5.77
C ASN A 10 -10.07 -9.60 -6.57
N GLY A 11 -9.08 -10.23 -5.92
CA GLY A 11 -8.12 -11.11 -6.59
C GLY A 11 -7.02 -10.40 -7.39
N THR A 12 -7.01 -9.05 -7.41
CA THR A 12 -5.97 -8.27 -8.10
C THR A 12 -4.89 -7.86 -7.10
N PHE A 13 -3.68 -8.38 -7.27
CA PHE A 13 -2.53 -7.97 -6.47
C PHE A 13 -2.13 -6.53 -6.80
N LEU A 14 -2.15 -5.65 -5.80
CA LEU A 14 -1.88 -4.22 -5.97
C LEU A 14 -0.47 -3.82 -5.54
N GLY A 15 0.10 -4.54 -4.58
CA GLY A 15 1.43 -4.26 -4.06
C GLY A 15 1.62 -4.75 -2.62
N THR A 16 2.66 -4.24 -1.97
CA THR A 16 3.00 -4.61 -0.59
C THR A 16 3.26 -3.38 0.28
N ILE A 17 2.86 -3.45 1.55
CA ILE A 17 3.24 -2.51 2.59
C ILE A 17 4.40 -3.12 3.37
N ILE A 18 5.46 -2.35 3.60
CA ILE A 18 6.57 -2.74 4.45
C ILE A 18 6.64 -1.78 5.64
N LEU A 19 6.68 -2.33 6.85
CA LEU A 19 7.00 -1.57 8.06
C LEU A 19 8.50 -1.22 8.04
N GLU A 20 8.85 0.06 8.09
CA GLU A 20 10.24 0.50 8.07
C GLU A 20 10.95 0.22 9.41
N ALA A 21 12.28 0.41 9.43
CA ALA A 21 13.11 0.15 10.60
C ALA A 21 12.71 0.98 11.83
N ASP A 22 12.08 2.14 11.62
CA ASP A 22 11.54 3.01 12.68
C ASP A 22 10.27 2.45 13.36
N ARG A 23 9.73 1.32 12.86
CA ARG A 23 8.52 0.64 13.35
C ARG A 23 7.26 1.51 13.41
N SER A 24 7.25 2.64 12.73
CA SER A 24 6.13 3.59 12.75
C SER A 24 5.73 4.04 11.34
N THR A 25 6.68 4.04 10.41
CA THR A 25 6.44 4.32 9.00
C THR A 25 6.09 3.04 8.27
N ARG A 26 4.96 3.04 7.58
CA ARG A 26 4.58 2.01 6.62
C ARG A 26 4.75 2.57 5.22
N ARG A 27 5.43 1.83 4.35
CA ARG A 27 5.66 2.27 2.96
C ARG A 27 5.02 1.30 1.98
N PHE A 28 4.28 1.85 1.03
CA PHE A 28 3.63 1.06 -0.01
C PHE A 28 4.52 0.96 -1.26
N TYR A 29 4.64 -0.24 -1.81
CA TYR A 29 5.29 -0.53 -3.08
C TYR A 29 4.27 -1.10 -4.05
N ALA A 30 3.83 -0.26 -4.97
CA ALA A 30 2.87 -0.63 -6.01
C ALA A 30 3.46 -1.66 -6.98
N ALA A 31 2.63 -2.64 -7.34
CA ALA A 31 2.88 -3.61 -8.41
C ALA A 31 1.84 -3.49 -9.54
N HIS A 32 0.71 -2.82 -9.30
CA HIS A 32 -0.34 -2.58 -10.28
C HIS A 32 -0.36 -1.12 -10.74
N GLU A 33 -0.51 -0.89 -12.05
CA GLU A 33 -0.41 0.45 -12.66
C GLU A 33 -1.47 1.44 -12.13
N SER A 34 -2.69 0.98 -11.82
CA SER A 34 -3.76 1.87 -11.32
C SER A 34 -3.48 2.47 -9.94
N VAL A 35 -2.50 1.93 -9.19
CA VAL A 35 -2.07 2.45 -7.88
C VAL A 35 -0.62 2.95 -7.89
N LYS A 36 -0.01 3.09 -9.07
CA LYS A 36 1.38 3.54 -9.21
C LYS A 36 1.63 4.95 -8.68
N SER A 37 0.60 5.79 -8.64
CA SER A 37 0.65 7.12 -8.00
C SER A 37 0.95 7.06 -6.50
N LEU A 38 0.72 5.92 -5.85
CA LEU A 38 1.02 5.68 -4.44
C LEU A 38 2.36 4.92 -4.24
N HIS A 39 3.11 4.63 -5.30
CA HIS A 39 4.38 3.91 -5.16
C HIS A 39 5.37 4.73 -4.30
N ASN A 40 6.00 4.06 -3.34
CA ASN A 40 6.92 4.65 -2.37
C ASN A 40 6.26 5.67 -1.42
N SER A 41 4.92 5.76 -1.39
CA SER A 41 4.21 6.58 -0.42
C SER A 41 4.39 6.04 0.99
N LYS A 42 4.61 6.96 1.92
CA LYS A 42 4.73 6.70 3.35
C LYS A 42 3.42 7.00 4.05
N PHE A 43 3.04 6.12 4.95
CA PHE A 43 1.86 6.18 5.78
C PHE A 43 2.31 6.22 7.22
N ALA A 44 1.78 7.19 7.97
CA ALA A 44 1.96 7.25 9.41
C ALA A 44 1.27 6.05 10.08
N GLN A 45 1.59 5.81 11.35
CA GLN A 45 0.93 4.76 12.12
C GLN A 45 -0.59 4.95 12.22
N THR A 46 -1.08 6.19 12.16
CA THR A 46 -2.50 6.54 12.21
C THR A 46 -3.23 6.33 10.88
N ASP A 47 -2.50 6.23 9.77
CA ASP A 47 -3.12 6.09 8.45
C ASP A 47 -3.55 4.65 8.19
N ASP A 48 -4.48 4.44 7.26
CA ASP A 48 -4.78 3.12 6.74
C ASP A 48 -4.32 3.02 5.27
N PRO A 49 -3.13 2.42 5.02
CA PRO A 49 -2.63 2.25 3.67
C PRO A 49 -3.53 1.33 2.81
N VAL A 50 -4.23 0.36 3.41
CA VAL A 50 -5.13 -0.54 2.69
C VAL A 50 -6.32 0.24 2.15
N VAL A 51 -6.94 1.09 2.98
CA VAL A 51 -8.05 1.95 2.57
C VAL A 51 -7.63 2.90 1.44
N SER A 52 -6.47 3.54 1.59
CA SER A 52 -5.95 4.51 0.61
C SER A 52 -5.69 3.86 -0.76
N VAL A 53 -5.02 2.70 -0.77
CA VAL A 53 -4.71 1.97 -2.00
C VAL A 53 -5.99 1.43 -2.64
N ALA A 54 -6.92 0.87 -1.86
CA ALA A 54 -8.19 0.36 -2.38
C ALA A 54 -9.10 1.48 -2.90
N TYR A 55 -9.00 2.69 -2.35
CA TYR A 55 -9.72 3.86 -2.86
C TYR A 55 -9.18 4.29 -4.23
N VAL A 56 -7.86 4.42 -4.36
CA VAL A 56 -7.23 4.79 -5.64
C VAL A 56 -7.50 3.74 -6.72
N PHE A 57 -7.40 2.45 -6.38
CA PHE A 57 -7.73 1.36 -7.30
C PHE A 57 -9.16 1.48 -7.83
N ARG A 58 -10.15 1.68 -6.95
CA ARG A 58 -11.57 1.78 -7.32
C ARG A 58 -11.96 3.06 -8.06
N ARG A 59 -11.11 4.09 -8.10
CA ARG A 59 -11.38 5.31 -8.88
C ARG A 59 -11.04 5.14 -10.36
N GLY A 60 -10.15 4.21 -10.69
CA GLY A 60 -9.71 3.92 -12.06
C GLY A 60 -10.42 2.75 -12.74
N HIS A 61 -11.33 2.07 -12.03
CA HIS A 61 -12.10 0.90 -12.47
C HIS A 61 -13.60 1.16 -12.28
#